data_AF-A0A2R6HAH9-F1
#
_entry.id   AF-A0A2R6HAH9-F1
#
_cell.length_a   1.000
_cell.length_b   1.000
_cell.length_c   1.000
_cell.angle_alpha   90.00
_cell.angle_beta   90.00
_cell.angle_gamma   90.00
#
_symmetry.space_group_name_H-M   'P 1'
#
loop_
_entity.id
_entity.type
_entity.pdbx_description
1 polymer ?
#
loop_
_entity_poly.entity_id
_entity_poly.type
_entity_poly.pdbx_seq_one_letter_code
_entity_poly.pdbx_strand_id
1 'polypeptide(L)'
;MVYTTRGLIDALCGFAREAEPSRVSIALATTPAGDLDTHLPPETPVFTDFYFPDAGRSVGAVFGVDLGTPAGQTQGRFVSHPRGDLELTQRDDFHAVVFVAVPPWEPDSVAAFSRDGRRHALDVLDVEPPVESLG
;
A
#
# COMPACT_ATOMS: atom_id res chain seq x y z
N MET A 1 -14.21 4.54 -4.32
CA MET A 1 -13.61 3.21 -4.52
C MET A 1 -12.11 3.38 -4.42
N VAL A 2 -11.38 2.40 -3.90
CA VAL A 2 -9.92 2.40 -3.86
C VAL A 2 -9.43 1.27 -4.76
N TYR A 3 -8.45 1.55 -5.61
CA TYR A 3 -7.86 0.58 -6.52
C TYR A 3 -6.41 0.32 -6.12
N THR A 4 -5.98 -0.93 -6.23
CA THR A 4 -4.60 -1.33 -5.96
C THR A 4 -4.21 -2.49 -6.87
N THR A 5 -2.93 -2.71 -7.10
CA THR A 5 -2.46 -3.89 -7.84
C THR A 5 -2.33 -5.11 -6.93
N ARG A 6 -2.53 -6.30 -7.50
CA ARG A 6 -2.27 -7.56 -6.79
C ARG A 6 -0.83 -7.66 -6.31
N GLY A 7 0.13 -7.24 -7.11
CA GLY A 7 1.55 -7.25 -6.75
C GLY A 7 1.85 -6.42 -5.49
N LEU A 8 1.22 -5.25 -5.34
CA LEU A 8 1.37 -4.44 -4.14
C LEU A 8 0.80 -5.15 -2.91
N ILE A 9 -0.43 -5.68 -3.00
CA ILE A 9 -1.07 -6.38 -1.87
C ILE A 9 -0.26 -7.59 -1.42
N ASP A 10 0.25 -8.39 -2.36
CA ASP A 10 1.08 -9.55 -2.04
C ASP A 10 2.36 -9.16 -1.29
N ALA A 11 3.05 -8.12 -1.78
CA ALA A 11 4.24 -7.59 -1.12
C ALA A 11 3.96 -7.09 0.31
N LEU A 12 2.89 -6.30 0.49
CA LEU A 12 2.49 -5.76 1.80
C LEU A 12 2.14 -6.86 2.80
N CYS A 13 1.43 -7.89 2.36
CA CYS A 13 1.14 -9.07 3.16
C CYS A 13 2.42 -9.86 3.52
N GLY A 14 3.35 -9.98 2.56
CA GLY A 14 4.68 -10.55 2.79
C GLY A 14 5.44 -9.85 3.92
N PHE A 15 5.48 -8.51 3.89
CA PHE A 15 6.11 -7.71 4.94
C PHE A 15 5.43 -7.85 6.30
N ALA A 16 4.10 -7.85 6.32
CA ALA A 16 3.35 -8.02 7.57
C ALA A 16 3.62 -9.38 8.23
N ARG A 17 3.68 -10.45 7.42
CA ARG A 17 4.03 -11.79 7.86
C ARG A 17 5.46 -11.89 8.39
N GLU A 18 6.43 -11.26 7.71
CA GLU A 18 7.82 -11.24 8.16
C GLU A 18 8.00 -10.46 9.47
N ALA A 19 7.26 -9.36 9.63
CA ALA A 19 7.35 -8.51 10.81
C ALA A 19 6.73 -9.14 12.07
N GLU A 20 5.83 -10.12 11.93
CA GLU A 20 5.11 -10.74 13.05
C GLU A 20 6.09 -11.27 14.13
N PRO A 21 5.90 -10.96 15.43
CA PRO A 21 4.72 -10.34 16.08
C PRO A 21 4.74 -8.80 16.12
N SER A 22 5.70 -8.15 15.47
CA SER A 22 5.80 -6.69 15.37
C SER A 22 4.82 -6.13 14.33
N ARG A 23 4.54 -4.83 14.44
CA ARG A 23 3.75 -4.08 13.44
C ARG A 23 4.69 -3.47 12.41
N VAL A 24 4.21 -3.35 11.17
CA VAL A 24 4.88 -2.58 10.12
C VAL A 24 3.96 -1.46 9.65
N SER A 25 4.54 -0.33 9.28
CA SER A 25 3.85 0.82 8.72
C SER A 25 4.61 1.32 7.50
N ILE A 26 3.96 1.35 6.34
CA ILE A 26 4.61 1.56 5.04
C ILE A 26 3.84 2.64 4.29
N ALA A 27 4.53 3.66 3.77
CA ALA A 27 3.88 4.70 2.99
C ALA A 27 3.55 4.18 1.60
N LEU A 28 2.39 4.57 1.04
CA LEU A 28 1.92 4.11 -0.26
C LEU A 28 1.78 5.27 -1.24
N ALA A 29 2.07 5.01 -2.50
CA ALA A 29 1.87 5.95 -3.60
C ALA A 29 1.01 5.32 -4.71
N THR A 30 0.52 6.18 -5.60
CA THR A 30 -0.41 5.79 -6.66
C THR A 30 0.17 6.15 -8.03
N THR A 31 -0.07 5.26 -8.99
CA THR A 31 0.13 5.50 -10.41
C THR A 31 -1.24 5.82 -11.07
N PRO A 32 -1.32 6.79 -11.99
CA PRO A 32 -2.55 7.01 -12.76
C PRO A 32 -2.87 5.80 -13.64
N ALA A 33 -4.13 5.40 -13.70
CA ALA A 33 -4.57 4.25 -14.48
C ALA A 33 -4.23 4.32 -15.97
N GLY A 34 -4.06 5.52 -16.54
CA GLY A 34 -3.65 5.70 -17.93
C GLY A 34 -2.23 5.20 -18.23
N ASP A 35 -1.43 4.96 -17.19
CA ASP A 35 -0.08 4.41 -17.27
C ASP A 35 -0.05 2.88 -16.97
N LEU A 36 -1.22 2.29 -16.72
CA LEU A 36 -1.41 0.87 -16.42
C LEU A 36 -2.24 0.19 -17.52
N ASP A 37 -2.05 -1.12 -17.71
CA ASP A 37 -2.88 -1.92 -18.62
C ASP A 37 -4.26 -2.22 -17.99
N THR A 38 -5.09 -1.20 -17.87
CA THR A 38 -6.41 -1.28 -17.23
C THR A 38 -7.49 -0.51 -18.01
N HIS A 39 -8.74 -0.84 -17.76
CA HIS A 39 -9.91 -0.21 -18.39
C HIS A 39 -10.48 0.96 -17.57
N LEU A 40 -9.79 1.37 -16.50
CA LEU A 40 -10.20 2.49 -15.66
C LEU A 40 -10.00 3.83 -16.39
N PRO A 41 -10.75 4.89 -16.01
CA PRO A 41 -10.48 6.24 -16.50
C PRO A 41 -9.02 6.62 -16.23
N PRO A 42 -8.31 7.26 -17.18
CA PRO A 42 -6.85 7.39 -17.13
C PRO A 42 -6.33 8.19 -15.91
N GLU A 43 -7.14 9.09 -15.38
CA GLU A 43 -6.85 9.89 -14.18
C GLU A 43 -7.14 9.16 -12.86
N THR A 44 -7.65 7.92 -12.90
CA THR A 44 -7.97 7.16 -11.70
C THR A 44 -6.69 6.77 -10.97
N PRO A 45 -6.54 7.15 -9.68
CA PRO A 45 -5.37 6.74 -8.91
C PRO A 45 -5.44 5.26 -8.52
N VAL A 46 -4.38 4.52 -8.81
CA VAL A 46 -4.21 3.11 -8.45
C VAL A 46 -2.99 2.98 -7.54
N PHE A 47 -3.16 2.41 -6.34
CA PHE A 47 -2.04 2.13 -5.45
C PHE A 47 -1.16 1.02 -6.02
N THR A 48 0.07 1.38 -6.36
CA THR A 48 1.06 0.51 -7.05
C THR A 48 2.36 0.39 -6.29
N ASP A 49 2.74 1.42 -5.52
CA ASP A 49 4.08 1.58 -4.97
C ASP A 49 4.06 1.76 -3.46
N PHE A 50 5.19 1.41 -2.83
CA PHE A 50 5.42 1.59 -1.41
C PHE A 50 6.80 2.14 -1.11
N TYR A 51 6.92 2.87 0.00
CA TYR A 51 8.18 3.39 0.51
C TYR A 51 8.33 2.97 1.97
N PHE A 52 9.42 2.28 2.27
CA PHE A 52 9.79 1.97 3.65
C PHE A 52 10.36 3.20 4.32
N PRO A 53 9.88 3.58 5.52
CA PRO A 53 10.66 4.49 6.36
C PRO A 53 11.98 3.79 6.69
N ASP A 54 13.11 4.49 6.46
CA ASP A 54 14.45 3.99 6.75
C ASP A 54 14.52 3.46 8.19
N ALA A 55 14.40 2.14 8.33
CA ALA A 55 14.41 1.44 9.61
C ALA A 55 14.99 0.04 9.42
N GLY A 56 16.29 0.02 9.07
CA GLY A 56 17.24 -0.99 9.53
C GLY A 56 16.80 -2.46 9.50
N ARG A 57 16.34 -2.99 8.36
CA ARG A 57 16.55 -4.40 7.98
C ARG A 57 16.28 -4.60 6.49
N SER A 58 17.28 -5.17 5.82
CA SER A 58 17.31 -5.45 4.40
C SER A 58 16.27 -6.48 3.97
N VAL A 59 15.44 -6.14 2.98
CA VAL A 59 15.01 -7.04 1.89
C VAL A 59 14.80 -6.19 0.64
N GLY A 60 15.36 -6.64 -0.48
CA GLY A 60 15.42 -5.87 -1.72
C GLY A 60 14.04 -5.62 -2.32
N ALA A 61 13.67 -4.35 -2.43
CA ALA A 61 12.77 -3.84 -3.45
C ALA A 61 13.46 -2.63 -4.07
N VAL A 62 14.08 -2.85 -5.23
CA VAL A 62 14.67 -1.79 -6.04
C VAL A 62 13.53 -1.13 -6.80
N PHE A 63 13.29 0.17 -6.58
CA PHE A 63 13.07 1.21 -7.58
C PHE A 63 13.23 2.52 -6.78
N GLY A 64 14.35 3.25 -6.88
CA GLY A 64 14.81 3.86 -8.11
C GLY A 64 14.74 5.39 -8.08
N VAL A 65 14.45 6.06 -6.95
CA VAL A 65 14.54 7.52 -6.81
C VAL A 65 14.93 7.90 -5.37
N ASP A 66 15.74 8.96 -5.26
CA ASP A 66 16.21 9.65 -4.05
C ASP A 66 15.22 9.59 -2.86
N LEU A 67 15.67 8.98 -1.76
CA LEU A 67 14.89 8.65 -0.55
C LEU A 67 14.70 9.86 0.39
N GLY A 68 14.29 11.00 -0.15
CA GLY A 68 13.45 11.90 0.63
C GLY A 68 12.02 11.41 0.47
N THR A 69 11.32 11.01 1.53
CA THR A 69 9.85 10.84 1.48
C THR A 69 9.30 12.08 0.80
N PRO A 70 8.74 12.00 -0.42
CA PRO A 70 8.30 13.21 -1.09
C PRO A 70 7.10 13.72 -0.30
N ALA A 71 7.33 14.76 0.49
CA ALA A 71 6.31 15.36 1.33
C ALA A 71 5.16 15.79 0.42
N GLY A 72 4.01 15.12 0.55
CA GLY A 72 2.81 15.38 -0.26
C GLY A 72 2.55 14.45 -1.44
N GLN A 73 3.41 13.44 -1.74
CA GLN A 73 3.16 12.48 -2.83
C GLN A 73 2.60 11.12 -2.36
N THR A 74 2.71 10.77 -1.07
CA THR A 74 2.15 9.51 -0.56
C THR A 74 0.67 9.69 -0.21
N GLN A 75 -0.18 9.04 -1.02
CA GLN A 75 -1.64 9.19 -0.94
C GLN A 75 -2.27 8.20 0.04
N GLY A 76 -1.49 7.27 0.57
CA GLY A 76 -1.97 6.31 1.55
C GLY A 76 -0.90 5.71 2.44
N ARG A 77 -1.35 4.86 3.35
CA ARG A 77 -0.52 4.17 4.35
C ARG A 77 -0.96 2.73 4.47
N PHE A 78 -0.03 1.81 4.64
CA PHE A 78 -0.29 0.44 5.06
C PHE A 78 0.09 0.27 6.54
N VAL A 79 -0.71 -0.50 7.27
CA VAL A 79 -0.49 -0.82 8.68
C VAL A 79 -0.84 -2.28 8.94
N SER A 80 0.05 -3.03 9.60
CA SER A 80 -0.23 -4.40 10.02
C SER A 80 -0.71 -4.49 11.47
N HIS A 81 -1.77 -5.27 11.68
CA HIS A 81 -2.40 -5.52 12.97
C HIS A 81 -2.28 -7.01 13.34
N PRO A 82 -1.13 -7.47 13.89
CA PRO A 82 -0.88 -8.88 14.17
C PRO A 82 -1.79 -9.48 15.25
N ARG A 83 -2.61 -8.67 15.92
CA ARG A 83 -3.61 -9.11 16.89
C ARG A 83 -5.02 -9.29 16.31
N GLY A 84 -5.22 -9.05 15.02
CA GLY A 84 -6.49 -9.30 14.33
C GLY A 84 -7.51 -8.16 14.34
N ASP A 85 -7.15 -6.99 14.88
CA ASP A 85 -8.04 -5.84 14.98
C ASP A 85 -8.07 -5.09 13.63
N LEU A 86 -9.09 -5.36 12.80
CA LEU A 86 -9.28 -4.72 11.49
C LEU A 86 -9.97 -3.35 11.64
N GLU A 87 -9.40 -2.49 12.48
CA GLU A 87 -9.87 -1.13 12.77
C GLU A 87 -8.69 -0.14 12.72
N LEU A 88 -8.95 1.12 12.36
CA LEU A 88 -7.94 2.18 12.50
C LEU A 88 -7.67 2.46 13.96
N THR A 89 -6.40 2.48 14.37
CA THR A 89 -6.04 2.93 15.70
C THR A 89 -5.70 4.40 15.68
N GLN A 90 -5.98 5.13 16.77
CA GLN A 90 -5.76 6.57 16.89
C GLN A 90 -4.28 7.02 16.72
N ARG A 91 -3.35 6.08 16.48
CA ARG A 91 -1.91 6.29 16.26
C ARG A 91 -1.51 6.30 14.78
N ASP A 92 -2.46 6.06 13.88
CA ASP A 92 -2.21 6.05 12.45
C ASP A 92 -2.18 7.50 11.94
N ASP A 93 -1.00 7.95 11.52
CA ASP A 93 -0.77 9.29 10.97
C ASP A 93 -1.65 9.48 9.72
N PHE A 94 -2.45 10.56 9.71
CA PHE A 94 -3.62 10.70 8.83
C PHE A 94 -3.26 10.95 7.36
N HIS A 95 -3.02 9.88 6.60
CA HIS A 95 -3.13 9.89 5.13
C HIS A 95 -4.58 9.70 4.68
N ALA A 96 -4.90 10.11 3.45
CA ALA A 96 -6.28 10.10 2.93
C ALA A 96 -6.90 8.69 2.88
N VAL A 97 -6.09 7.66 2.64
CA VAL A 97 -6.48 6.24 2.61
C VAL A 97 -5.50 5.40 3.44
N VAL A 98 -6.01 4.53 4.30
CA VAL A 98 -5.20 3.61 5.12
C VAL A 98 -5.61 2.17 4.83
N PHE A 99 -4.65 1.35 4.46
CA PHE A 99 -4.78 -0.09 4.26
C PHE A 99 -4.40 -0.79 5.58
N VAL A 100 -5.32 -1.56 6.12
CA VAL A 100 -5.09 -2.37 7.32
C VAL A 100 -5.08 -3.83 6.90
N ALA A 101 -4.04 -4.56 7.28
CA ALA A 101 -3.97 -6.01 7.12
C ALA A 101 -3.92 -6.70 8.48
N VAL A 102 -4.52 -7.89 8.54
CA VAL A 102 -4.52 -8.79 9.71
C VAL A 102 -4.12 -10.21 9.29
N PRO A 103 -3.67 -11.07 10.22
CA PRO A 103 -3.53 -12.50 9.94
C PRO A 103 -4.83 -13.09 9.36
N PRO A 104 -4.78 -14.03 8.39
CA PRO A 104 -3.60 -14.78 7.92
C PRO A 104 -2.68 -14.09 6.91
N TRP A 105 -2.79 -12.76 6.71
CA TRP A 105 -1.97 -12.00 5.75
C TRP A 105 -2.26 -12.40 4.29
N GLU A 106 -3.55 -12.54 3.98
CA GLU A 106 -4.04 -12.80 2.63
C GLU A 106 -4.69 -11.55 2.04
N PRO A 107 -4.85 -11.45 0.71
CA PRO A 107 -5.47 -10.29 0.07
C PRO A 107 -6.87 -9.95 0.61
N ASP A 108 -7.66 -10.96 0.97
CA ASP A 108 -9.00 -10.79 1.57
C ASP A 108 -8.94 -10.24 3.01
N SER A 109 -7.80 -10.44 3.69
CA SER A 109 -7.53 -9.92 5.04
C SER A 109 -7.06 -8.46 5.04
N VAL A 110 -7.11 -7.78 3.88
CA VAL A 110 -6.74 -6.36 3.73
C VAL A 110 -7.99 -5.52 3.49
N ALA A 111 -8.11 -4.41 4.21
CA ALA A 111 -9.18 -3.45 4.02
C ALA A 111 -8.64 -2.02 3.94
N ALA A 112 -9.23 -1.21 3.04
CA ALA A 112 -8.94 0.21 2.93
C ALA A 112 -9.95 1.03 3.74
N PHE A 113 -9.49 2.06 4.42
CA PHE A 113 -10.29 2.94 5.26
C PHE A 113 -9.98 4.40 4.93
N SER A 114 -10.99 5.27 5.05
CA SER A 114 -10.79 6.72 5.04
C SER A 114 -10.19 7.18 6.37
N ARG A 115 -9.69 8.42 6.43
CA ARG A 115 -9.25 9.05 7.68
C ARG A 115 -10.27 9.05 8.83
N ASP A 116 -11.56 8.90 8.51
CA ASP A 116 -12.68 8.90 9.47
C ASP A 116 -13.02 7.47 9.94
N GLY A 117 -12.25 6.46 9.53
CA GLY A 117 -12.50 5.05 9.85
C GLY A 117 -13.58 4.41 8.98
N ARG A 118 -14.08 5.09 7.94
CA ARG A 118 -15.07 4.52 7.04
C ARG A 118 -14.39 3.57 6.04
N ARG A 119 -14.82 2.32 6.01
CA ARG A 119 -14.33 1.34 5.03
C ARG A 119 -14.61 1.79 3.60
N HIS A 120 -13.58 1.74 2.76
CA HIS A 120 -13.70 1.87 1.32
C HIS A 120 -13.84 0.48 0.69
N ALA A 121 -14.64 0.40 -0.38
CA ALA A 121 -14.55 -0.75 -1.28
C ALA A 121 -13.16 -0.73 -1.94
N LEU A 122 -12.44 -1.84 -1.78
CA LEU A 122 -11.11 -2.08 -2.32
C LEU A 122 -11.23 -3.03 -3.51
N ASP A 123 -10.72 -2.61 -4.65
CA ASP A 123 -10.66 -3.41 -5.87
C ASP A 123 -9.20 -3.72 -6.20
N VAL A 124 -8.88 -5.00 -6.34
CA VAL A 124 -7.52 -5.49 -6.59
C VAL A 124 -7.39 -5.83 -8.06
N LEU A 125 -6.63 -5.01 -8.77
CA LEU A 125 -6.36 -5.13 -10.19
C LEU A 125 -5.24 -6.15 -10.43
N ASP A 126 -5.48 -7.09 -11.33
CA ASP A 126 -4.49 -8.04 -11.82
C ASP A 126 -3.72 -7.41 -13.00
N VAL A 127 -2.99 -6.33 -12.71
CA VAL A 127 -2.19 -5.57 -13.68
C VAL A 127 -0.79 -5.36 -13.12
N GLU A 128 0.21 -5.42 -14.00
CA GLU A 128 1.60 -5.15 -13.63
C GLU A 128 1.85 -3.62 -13.69
N PRO A 129 2.62 -3.03 -12.75
CA PRO A 129 3.06 -1.65 -12.89
C PRO A 129 3.90 -1.47 -14.18
N PRO A 130 3.94 -0.26 -14.75
CA PRO A 130 4.78 0.04 -15.91
C PRO A 130 6.23 -0.34 -15.63
N VAL A 131 6.89 -1.03 -16.57
CA VAL A 131 8.33 -1.23 -16.49
C VAL A 131 8.99 0.10 -16.87
N GLU A 132 9.63 0.78 -15.90
CA GLU A 132 10.44 1.95 -16.23
C GLU A 132 11.60 1.48 -17.12
N SER A 133 11.57 1.88 -18.38
CA SER A 133 12.70 1.67 -19.27
C SER A 133 13.85 2.56 -18.76
N LEU A 134 14.83 1.95 -18.10
CA LEU A 134 16.11 2.57 -17.79
C LEU A 134 16.78 3.00 -19.10
N GLY A 135 16.53 4.24 -19.52
CA GLY A 135 17.19 4.92 -20.62
C GLY A 135 18.55 5.49 -20.24
#